data_AF-A0A175QAX1-F1
#
_entry.id   AF-A0A175QAX1-F1
#
_cell.length_a   1.000
_cell.length_b   1.000
_cell.length_c   1.000
_cell.angle_alpha   90.00
_cell.angle_beta   90.00
_cell.angle_gamma   90.00
#
_symmetry.space_group_name_H-M   'P 1'
#
loop_
_entity.id
_entity.type
_entity.pdbx_description
1 polymer ?
#
loop_
_entity_poly.entity_id
_entity_poly.type
_entity_poly.pdbx_seq_one_letter_code
_entity_poly.pdbx_strand_id
1 'polypeptide(L)'
;MGFPEFVVVIASIMALNPLAMDMMLPALPNIRSAFQIADANRPQMVLSIFLVGFGVGQFVMGPLSDRFGRRPVLLGGMTVYTIAGLLAIIAPSFETLLLARALQG
;
A
#
# COMPACT_ATOMS: atom_id res chain seq x y z
N MET A 1 22.73 -15.24 4.04
CA MET A 1 21.63 -15.72 3.18
C MET A 1 22.26 -16.43 2.01
N GLY A 2 21.91 -17.69 1.81
CA GLY A 2 22.11 -18.36 0.53
C GLY A 2 21.30 -17.67 -0.56
N PHE A 3 21.73 -17.86 -1.81
CA PHE A 3 21.04 -17.38 -3.00
C PHE A 3 19.52 -17.70 -3.03
N PRO A 4 19.06 -18.94 -2.76
CA PRO A 4 17.63 -19.26 -2.80
C PRO A 4 16.82 -18.51 -1.73
N GLU A 5 17.36 -18.35 -0.52
CA GLU A 5 16.71 -17.62 0.57
C GLU A 5 16.50 -16.15 0.21
N PHE A 6 17.52 -15.52 -0.39
CA PHE A 6 17.43 -14.15 -0.86
C PHE A 6 16.35 -13.98 -1.95
N VAL A 7 16.32 -14.90 -2.92
CA VAL A 7 15.32 -14.87 -3.99
C VAL A 7 13.91 -15.00 -3.43
N VAL A 8 13.67 -15.93 -2.50
CA VAL A 8 12.34 -16.12 -1.88
C VAL A 8 11.90 -14.87 -1.13
N VAL A 9 12.80 -14.25 -0.35
CA VAL A 9 12.49 -13.04 0.42
C VAL A 9 12.14 -11.88 -0.51
N ILE A 10 12.97 -11.61 -1.52
CA ILE A 10 12.72 -10.51 -2.46
C ILE A 10 11.45 -10.77 -3.29
N ALA A 11 11.24 -11.98 -3.78
CA ALA A 11 10.03 -12.35 -4.51
C ALA A 11 8.77 -12.15 -3.66
N SER A 12 8.82 -12.53 -2.38
CA SER A 12 7.71 -12.34 -1.44
C SER A 12 7.40 -10.86 -1.23
N ILE A 13 8.43 -10.02 -1.08
CA ILE A 13 8.26 -8.57 -0.90
C ILE A 13 7.68 -7.94 -2.17
N MET A 14 8.15 -8.35 -3.34
CA MET A 14 7.60 -7.87 -4.62
C MET A 14 6.14 -8.28 -4.82
N ALA A 15 5.75 -9.46 -4.34
CA ALA A 15 4.38 -9.96 -4.43
C ALA A 15 3.38 -9.20 -3.55
N LEU A 16 3.83 -8.46 -2.53
CA LEU A 16 2.95 -7.72 -1.62
C LEU A 16 2.08 -6.67 -2.35
N ASN A 17 2.66 -5.97 -3.32
CA ASN A 17 1.97 -4.89 -4.03
C ASN A 17 0.83 -5.40 -4.93
N PRO A 18 1.05 -6.35 -5.87
CA PRO A 18 -0.05 -6.90 -6.67
C PRO A 18 -1.09 -7.60 -5.79
N LEU A 19 -0.67 -8.30 -4.73
CA LEU A 19 -1.60 -8.91 -3.77
C LEU A 19 -2.51 -7.85 -3.13
N ALA A 20 -1.97 -6.71 -2.72
CA ALA A 20 -2.73 -5.63 -2.10
C ALA A 20 -3.77 -5.01 -3.05
N MET A 21 -3.43 -4.88 -4.34
CA MET A 21 -4.33 -4.36 -5.37
C MET A 21 -5.43 -5.36 -5.72
N ASP A 22 -5.06 -6.62 -5.97
CA ASP A 22 -5.98 -7.67 -6.42
C ASP A 22 -6.96 -8.09 -5.32
N MET A 23 -6.53 -8.11 -4.06
CA MET A 23 -7.43 -8.34 -2.92
C MET A 23 -8.44 -7.20 -2.74
N MET A 24 -8.14 -5.99 -3.24
CA MET A 24 -8.97 -4.83 -3.01
C MET A 24 -10.17 -4.74 -3.96
N LEU A 25 -10.01 -5.20 -5.21
CA LEU A 25 -11.07 -5.23 -6.21
C LEU A 25 -12.35 -5.94 -5.73
N PRO A 26 -12.30 -7.18 -5.20
CA PRO A 26 -13.49 -7.85 -4.67
C PRO A 26 -13.97 -7.26 -3.34
N ALA A 27 -13.14 -6.47 -2.65
CA ALA A 27 -13.49 -5.82 -1.39
C ALA A 27 -14.24 -4.49 -1.58
N LEU A 28 -14.17 -3.86 -2.76
CA LEU A 28 -14.83 -2.57 -3.03
C LEU A 28 -16.34 -2.55 -2.71
N PRO A 29 -17.14 -3.59 -3.04
CA PRO A 29 -18.55 -3.61 -2.68
C PRO A 29 -18.77 -3.62 -1.16
N ASN A 30 -17.92 -4.31 -0.40
CA ASN A 30 -17.98 -4.38 1.06
C ASN A 30 -17.58 -3.03 1.69
N ILE A 31 -16.59 -2.34 1.12
CA ILE A 31 -16.20 -0.99 1.55
C ILE A 31 -17.36 -0.01 1.30
N ARG A 32 -18.03 -0.12 0.14
CA ARG A 32 -19.19 0.72 -0.17
C ARG A 32 -20.31 0.58 0.85
N SER A 33 -20.65 -0.66 1.22
CA SER A 33 -21.72 -0.93 2.18
C SER A 33 -21.33 -0.53 3.61
N ALA A 34 -20.09 -0.80 4.02
CA ALA A 34 -19.58 -0.45 5.35
C ALA A 34 -19.56 1.06 5.63
N PHE A 35 -19.19 1.87 4.63
CA PHE A 35 -19.14 3.33 4.75
C PHE A 35 -20.40 4.03 4.22
N GLN A 36 -21.46 3.28 3.89
CA GLN A 36 -22.74 3.80 3.37
C GLN A 36 -22.58 4.80 2.20
N ILE A 37 -21.70 4.48 1.25
CA ILE A 37 -21.35 5.39 0.16
C ILE A 37 -22.43 5.36 -0.92
N ALA A 38 -23.12 6.49 -1.11
CA ALA A 38 -24.18 6.66 -2.10
C ALA A 38 -23.65 6.48 -3.54
N ASP A 39 -22.54 7.15 -3.86
CA ASP A 39 -21.93 7.14 -5.19
C ASP A 39 -21.25 5.81 -5.51
N ALA A 40 -21.65 5.18 -6.62
CA ALA A 40 -21.09 3.89 -7.04
C ALA A 40 -19.60 3.94 -7.40
N ASN A 41 -19.10 5.10 -7.86
CA ASN A 41 -17.70 5.26 -8.29
C ASN A 41 -16.75 5.64 -7.16
N ARG A 42 -17.25 6.17 -6.02
CA ARG A 42 -16.38 6.63 -4.93
C ARG A 42 -15.48 5.54 -4.34
N PRO A 43 -15.91 4.27 -4.14
CA PRO A 43 -15.03 3.20 -3.64
C PRO A 43 -13.79 2.96 -4.52
N GLN A 44 -13.85 3.24 -5.83
CA GLN A 44 -12.70 3.08 -6.74
C GLN A 44 -11.55 4.03 -6.41
N MET A 45 -11.84 5.16 -5.75
CA MET A 45 -10.82 6.12 -5.30
C MET A 45 -9.77 5.47 -4.40
N VAL A 46 -10.11 4.38 -3.71
CA VAL A 46 -9.16 3.66 -2.86
C VAL A 46 -7.98 3.10 -3.67
N LEU A 47 -8.23 2.59 -4.87
CA LEU A 47 -7.18 2.10 -5.77
C LEU A 47 -6.43 3.27 -6.40
N SER A 48 -7.15 4.31 -6.83
CA SER A 48 -6.53 5.50 -7.44
C SER A 48 -5.59 6.21 -6.48
N ILE A 49 -6.00 6.42 -5.22
CA ILE A 49 -5.19 7.12 -4.23
C ILE A 49 -3.97 6.29 -3.82
N PHE A 50 -4.10 4.97 -3.74
CA PHE A 50 -2.97 4.06 -3.53
C PHE A 50 -1.95 4.17 -4.67
N LEU A 51 -2.40 4.16 -5.92
CA LEU A 51 -1.52 4.34 -7.08
C LEU A 51 -0.84 5.71 -7.10
N VAL A 52 -1.54 6.76 -6.70
CA VAL A 52 -0.96 8.11 -6.58
C VAL A 52 0.10 8.13 -5.49
N GLY A 53 -0.19 7.59 -4.30
CA GLY A 53 0.78 7.43 -3.22
C GLY A 53 2.03 6.68 -3.67
N PHE A 54 1.83 5.53 -4.31
CA PHE A 54 2.90 4.71 -4.85
C PHE A 54 3.75 5.44 -5.88
N GLY A 55 3.11 6.11 -6.83
CA GLY A 55 3.79 6.91 -7.85
C GLY A 55 4.62 8.04 -7.27
N VAL A 56 4.07 8.78 -6.30
CA VAL A 56 4.78 9.86 -5.59
C VAL A 56 5.95 9.28 -4.78
N GLY A 57 5.74 8.14 -4.11
CA GLY A 57 6.76 7.43 -3.35
C GLY A 57 7.97 7.04 -4.19
N GLN A 58 7.78 6.62 -5.44
CA GLN A 58 8.89 6.24 -6.33
C GLN A 58 9.92 7.38 -6.53
N PHE A 59 9.47 8.64 -6.61
CA PHE A 59 10.38 9.78 -6.77
C PHE A 59 11.30 9.98 -5.56
N VAL A 60 10.81 9.68 -4.36
CA VAL A 60 11.56 9.85 -3.10
C VAL A 60 12.44 8.63 -2.83
N MET A 61 11.92 7.42 -3.10
CA MET A 61 12.60 6.18 -2.77
C MET A 61 13.91 5.98 -3.52
N GLY A 62 14.03 6.46 -4.77
CA GLY A 62 15.27 6.38 -5.55
C GLY A 62 16.46 7.08 -4.88
N PRO A 63 16.42 8.42 -4.71
CA PRO A 63 17.48 9.16 -4.04
C PRO A 63 17.75 8.69 -2.61
N LEU A 64 16.71 8.28 -1.87
CA LEU A 64 16.85 7.77 -0.51
C LEU A 64 17.62 6.45 -0.50
N SER A 65 17.29 5.53 -1.42
CA SER A 65 17.99 4.25 -1.58
C SER A 65 19.45 4.43 -1.96
N ASP A 66 19.76 5.40 -2.83
CA ASP A 66 21.14 5.66 -3.26
C ASP A 66 21.99 6.26 -2.14
N ARG A 67 21.39 7.09 -1.27
CA ARG A 67 22.10 7.74 -0.16
C ARG A 67 22.26 6.86 1.08
N PHE A 68 21.20 6.16 1.49
CA PHE A 68 21.17 5.40 2.74
C PHE A 68 21.39 3.89 2.53
N GLY A 69 21.43 3.44 1.28
CA GLY A 69 21.52 2.04 0.91
C GLY A 69 20.15 1.36 0.83
N ARG A 70 20.07 0.32 -0.02
CA ARG A 70 18.82 -0.37 -0.36
C ARG A 70 18.12 -1.03 0.82
N ARG A 71 18.88 -1.70 1.70
CA ARG A 71 18.32 -2.48 2.83
C ARG A 71 17.56 -1.64 3.87
N PRO A 72 18.13 -0.56 4.45
CA PRO A 72 17.41 0.25 5.43
C PRO A 72 16.20 0.96 4.81
N VAL A 73 16.29 1.39 3.56
CA VAL A 73 15.17 2.03 2.85
C VAL A 73 14.02 1.04 2.61
N LEU A 74 14.34 -0.19 2.19
CA LEU A 74 13.34 -1.24 2.02
C LEU A 74 12.64 -1.58 3.34
N LEU A 75 13.39 -1.74 4.43
CA LEU A 75 12.81 -2.02 5.75
C LEU A 75 11.97 -0.85 6.29
N GLY A 76 12.40 0.39 6.05
CA GLY A 76 11.64 1.59 6.38
C GLY A 76 10.32 1.65 5.61
N GLY A 77 10.36 1.41 4.30
CA GLY A 77 9.17 1.33 3.45
C GLY A 77 8.20 0.24 3.90
N MET A 78 8.69 -0.96 4.22
CA MET A 78 7.86 -2.03 4.78
C MET A 78 7.21 -1.64 6.11
N THR A 79 7.94 -0.92 6.98
CA THR A 79 7.40 -0.44 8.25
C THR A 79 6.26 0.54 8.03
N VAL A 80 6.45 1.52 7.13
CA VAL A 80 5.39 2.47 6.75
C VAL A 80 4.19 1.74 6.16
N TYR A 81 4.42 0.80 5.24
CA TYR A 81 3.38 -0.02 4.62
C TYR A 81 2.54 -0.78 5.66
N THR A 82 3.19 -1.41 6.65
CA THR A 82 2.50 -2.14 7.72
C THR A 82 1.70 -1.19 8.61
N ILE A 83 2.27 -0.06 9.03
CA ILE A 83 1.57 0.92 9.88
C ILE A 83 0.36 1.50 9.13
N ALA A 84 0.53 1.88 7.87
CA ALA A 84 -0.56 2.39 7.03
C ALA A 84 -1.68 1.35 6.85
N GLY A 85 -1.33 0.07 6.69
CA GLY A 85 -2.28 -1.03 6.68
C GLY A 85 -3.06 -1.18 7.99
N LEU A 86 -2.39 -1.04 9.14
CA LEU A 86 -3.05 -1.06 10.45
C LEU A 86 -3.99 0.14 10.63
N LEU A 87 -3.59 1.33 10.19
CA LEU A 87 -4.44 2.52 10.19
C LEU A 87 -5.69 2.34 9.31
N ALA A 88 -5.56 1.64 8.18
CA ALA A 88 -6.70 1.34 7.32
C ALA A 88 -7.73 0.41 7.99
N ILE A 89 -7.31 -0.51 8.86
CA ILE A 89 -8.21 -1.42 9.59
C ILE A 89 -9.09 -0.64 10.58
N ILE A 90 -8.52 0.34 11.27
CA ILE A 90 -9.22 1.12 12.30
C ILE A 90 -9.82 2.43 11.77
N ALA A 91 -9.87 2.62 10.45
CA ALA A 91 -10.33 3.85 9.84
C ALA A 91 -11.82 4.13 10.15
N PRO A 92 -12.16 5.22 10.88
CA PRO A 92 -13.54 5.52 11.26
C PRO A 92 -14.38 6.10 10.12
N SER A 93 -13.74 6.55 9.04
CA SER A 93 -14.40 7.18 7.89
C SER A 93 -13.73 6.79 6.58
N PHE A 94 -14.45 6.99 5.47
CA PHE A 94 -13.92 6.73 4.14
C PHE A 94 -12.70 7.60 3.82
N GLU A 95 -12.70 8.87 4.23
CA GLU A 95 -11.57 9.78 4.00
C GLU A 95 -10.31 9.34 4.77
N THR A 96 -10.46 8.88 6.02
CA THR A 96 -9.34 8.32 6.78
C THR A 96 -8.80 7.02 6.16
N LEU A 97 -9.68 6.21 5.55
CA LEU A 97 -9.25 5.03 4.80
C LEU A 97 -8.46 5.44 3.54
N LEU A 98 -8.90 6.46 2.81
CA LEU A 98 -8.18 6.99 1.65
C LEU A 98 -6.80 7.53 2.04
N LEU A 99 -6.70 8.27 3.15
CA LEU A 99 -5.41 8.76 3.66
C LEU A 99 -4.48 7.60 4.05
N ALA A 100 -4.99 6.60 4.75
CA ALA A 100 -4.20 5.41 5.09
C ALA A 100 -3.72 4.68 3.82
N ARG A 101 -4.57 4.59 2.80
CA ARG A 101 -4.23 3.96 1.51
C ARG A 101 -3.25 4.77 0.68
N ALA A 102 -3.31 6.10 0.74
CA ALA A 102 -2.32 6.99 0.13
C ALA A 102 -0.94 6.83 0.78
N LEU A 103 -0.88 6.62 2.09
CA LEU A 103 0.37 6.37 2.81
C LEU A 103 0.91 4.94 2.59
N GLN A 104 0.02 4.00 2.27
CA GLN A 104 0.38 2.60 2.05
C GLN A 104 0.97 2.36 0.65
N GLY A 105 0.54 3.14 -0.35
CA GLY A 105 1.12 3.13 -1.69
C GLY A 105 2.48 3.80 -1.68
#